data_AF-A0A957HN37-F1
#
_entry.id   AF-A0A957HN37-F1
#
_cell.length_a   1.000
_cell.length_b   1.000
_cell.length_c   1.000
_cell.angle_alpha   90.00
_cell.angle_beta   90.00
_cell.angle_gamma   90.00
#
_symmetry.space_group_name_H-M   'P 1'
#
loop_
_entity.id
_entity.type
_entity.pdbx_description
1 polymer ?
#
loop_
_entity_poly.entity_id
_entity_poly.type
_entity_poly.pdbx_seq_one_letter_code
_entity_poly.pdbx_strand_id
1 'polypeptide(L)'
;MTDFFPYDEMTWPEVADLPRDTPLIIPLGDGYDLAHLAGALGNPARAGLLPPIPFGWRGSGLAVPEPLLGRLLANLLDSLRDDGFSR
;
A
#
# COMPACT_ATOMS: atom_id res chain seq x y z
N MET A 1 7.94 13.81 -10.94
CA MET A 1 8.54 12.68 -10.20
C MET A 1 7.68 12.48 -8.98
N THR A 2 7.13 11.28 -8.77
CA THR A 2 6.28 10.99 -7.61
C THR A 2 7.15 10.89 -6.36
N ASP A 3 6.74 11.58 -5.30
CA ASP A 3 7.34 11.48 -3.97
C ASP A 3 6.72 10.29 -3.23
N PHE A 4 7.49 9.20 -3.09
CA PHE A 4 7.08 8.02 -2.33
C PHE A 4 7.54 8.16 -0.88
N PHE A 5 6.62 7.92 0.06
CA PHE A 5 6.92 7.97 1.49
C PHE A 5 6.50 6.68 2.21
N PRO A 6 7.26 6.25 3.23
CA PRO A 6 6.88 5.12 4.08
C PRO A 6 5.72 5.54 4.98
N TYR A 7 4.55 4.90 4.82
CA TYR A 7 3.33 5.25 5.56
C TYR A 7 3.45 4.87 7.05
N ASP A 8 4.15 3.79 7.37
CA ASP A 8 4.34 3.27 8.72
C ASP A 8 5.33 4.08 9.58
N GLU A 9 6.14 4.93 8.95
CA GLU A 9 7.01 5.88 9.66
C GLU A 9 6.31 7.20 9.98
N MET A 10 5.07 7.41 9.51
CA MET A 10 4.30 8.61 9.77
C MET A 10 3.70 8.61 11.17
N THR A 11 3.64 9.79 11.77
CA THR A 11 2.92 10.03 13.01
C THR A 11 1.41 10.16 12.76
N TRP A 12 0.59 9.94 13.79
CA TRP A 12 -0.87 10.10 13.69
C TRP A 12 -1.31 11.48 13.16
N PRO A 13 -0.72 12.62 13.58
CA PRO A 13 -1.05 13.92 13.00
C PRO A 13 -0.72 14.01 11.50
N GLU A 14 0.43 13.49 11.07
CA GLU A 14 0.82 13.54 9.66
C GLU A 14 -0.12 12.69 8.78
N VAL A 15 -0.57 11.54 9.27
CA VAL A 15 -1.58 10.71 8.60
C VAL A 15 -2.93 11.44 8.55
N ALA A 16 -3.32 12.14 9.62
CA ALA A 16 -4.54 12.91 9.66
C ALA A 16 -4.55 14.03 8.61
N ASP A 17 -3.40 14.66 8.37
CA ASP A 17 -3.22 15.74 7.39
C ASP A 17 -3.10 15.27 5.93
N LEU A 18 -2.96 13.95 5.67
CA LEU A 18 -2.91 13.43 4.31
C LEU A 18 -4.22 13.68 3.53
N PRO A 19 -4.14 14.13 2.27
CA PRO A 19 -5.29 14.13 1.37
C PRO A 19 -5.86 12.72 1.24
N ARG A 20 -7.18 12.58 1.39
CA ARG A 20 -7.86 11.28 1.34
C ARG A 20 -7.95 10.66 -0.07
N ASP A 21 -7.49 11.37 -1.08
CA ASP A 21 -7.26 10.88 -2.43
C ASP A 21 -5.78 10.56 -2.71
N THR A 22 -4.89 10.65 -1.71
CA THR A 22 -3.49 10.21 -1.84
C THR A 22 -3.47 8.71 -2.12
N PRO A 23 -2.84 8.24 -3.22
CA PRO A 23 -2.72 6.81 -3.49
C PRO A 23 -1.90 6.11 -2.41
N LEU A 24 -2.46 5.04 -1.83
CA LEU A 24 -1.78 4.17 -0.88
C LEU A 24 -1.54 2.79 -1.49
N ILE A 25 -0.30 2.32 -1.48
CA ILE A 25 0.13 1.08 -2.12
C ILE A 25 0.41 0.04 -1.04
N ILE A 26 -0.17 -1.15 -1.19
CA ILE A 26 0.15 -2.33 -0.37
C ILE A 26 1.09 -3.23 -1.20
N PRO A 27 2.41 -3.24 -0.94
CA PRO A 27 3.36 -4.05 -1.69
C PRO A 27 3.21 -5.53 -1.34
N LEU A 28 3.30 -6.41 -2.35
CA LEU A 28 3.41 -7.85 -2.16
C LEU A 28 4.87 -8.27 -2.40
N GLY A 29 5.66 -8.26 -1.33
CA GLY A 29 7.11 -8.42 -1.37
C GLY A 29 7.83 -7.09 -1.63
N ASP A 30 9.09 -7.20 -2.06
CA ASP A 30 10.02 -6.06 -2.18
C ASP A 30 10.58 -5.91 -3.60
N GLY A 31 11.30 -4.80 -3.83
CA GLY A 31 12.08 -4.60 -5.06
C GLY A 31 11.29 -4.06 -6.26
N TYR A 32 10.13 -3.45 -6.02
CA TYR A 32 9.35 -2.80 -7.07
C TYR A 32 10.12 -1.63 -7.71
N ASP A 33 10.04 -1.54 -9.03
CA ASP A 33 10.48 -0.36 -9.78
C ASP A 33 9.50 0.80 -9.54
N LEU A 34 9.90 1.74 -8.68
CA LEU A 34 9.07 2.89 -8.30
C LEU A 34 8.78 3.83 -9.48
N ALA A 35 9.65 3.90 -10.48
CA ALA A 35 9.39 4.71 -11.66
C ALA A 35 8.27 4.11 -12.51
N HIS A 36 8.30 2.79 -12.69
CA HIS A 36 7.22 2.07 -13.36
C HIS A 36 5.90 2.15 -12.56
N LEU A 37 5.97 1.98 -11.24
CA LEU A 37 4.80 2.12 -10.35
C LEU A 37 4.18 3.51 -10.45
N ALA A 38 5.00 4.58 -10.39
CA ALA A 38 4.53 5.95 -10.56
C ALA A 38 3.80 6.13 -11.90
N GLY A 39 4.35 5.58 -12.99
CA GLY A 39 3.72 5.60 -14.30
C GLY A 39 2.34 4.91 -14.31
N ALA A 40 2.24 3.73 -13.69
CA ALA A 40 0.99 2.97 -13.58
C ALA A 40 -0.08 3.69 -12.74
N LEU A 41 0.34 4.50 -11.76
CA LEU A 41 -0.55 5.32 -10.92
C LEU A 41 -0.95 6.64 -11.59
N GLY A 42 -0.51 6.92 -12.81
CA GLY A 42 -0.78 8.19 -13.50
C GLY A 42 0.11 9.35 -13.05
N ASN A 43 1.29 9.06 -12.49
CA ASN A 43 2.27 10.01 -11.99
C ASN A 43 1.73 11.00 -10.95
N PRO A 44 1.16 10.51 -9.82
CA PRO A 44 0.70 11.39 -8.76
C PRO A 44 1.87 12.20 -8.17
N ALA A 45 1.58 13.35 -7.57
CA ALA A 45 2.61 14.15 -6.91
C ALA A 45 3.26 13.40 -5.74
N ARG A 46 2.44 12.67 -4.96
CA ARG A 46 2.87 11.88 -3.80
C ARG A 46 2.12 10.55 -3.76
N ALA A 47 2.73 9.53 -3.17
CA ALA A 47 2.10 8.24 -2.94
C ALA A 47 2.68 7.55 -1.71
N GLY A 48 1.82 6.95 -0.88
CA GLY A 48 2.23 6.26 0.34
C GLY A 48 2.53 4.78 0.08
N LEU A 49 3.64 4.28 0.61
CA LEU A 49 3.97 2.86 0.64
C LEU A 49 3.63 2.30 2.01
N LEU A 50 2.69 1.37 2.09
CA LEU A 50 2.46 0.59 3.30
C LEU A 50 3.59 -0.44 3.48
N PRO A 51 3.76 -0.98 4.70
CA PRO A 51 4.66 -2.09 4.94
C PRO A 51 4.42 -3.23 3.93
N PRO A 52 5.49 -3.76 3.31
CA PRO A 52 5.36 -4.85 2.38
C PRO A 52 4.83 -6.11 3.07
N ILE A 53 3.91 -6.80 2.41
CA ILE A 53 3.49 -8.14 2.83
C ILE A 53 4.55 -9.13 2.31
N PRO A 54 5.36 -9.75 3.18
CA PRO A 54 6.56 -10.46 2.74
C PRO A 54 6.26 -11.79 2.06
N PHE A 55 5.09 -12.38 2.31
CA PHE A 55 4.68 -13.67 1.74
C PHE A 55 3.17 -13.88 1.78
N GLY A 56 2.70 -14.94 1.12
CA GLY A 56 1.33 -15.43 1.22
C GLY A 56 0.75 -15.96 -0.08
N TRP A 57 1.28 -15.52 -1.22
CA TRP A 57 0.90 -16.03 -2.54
C TRP A 57 1.83 -17.16 -3.00
N ARG A 58 1.42 -17.88 -4.05
CA ARG A 58 2.25 -18.90 -4.69
C ARG A 58 3.53 -18.27 -5.25
N GLY A 59 4.68 -18.79 -4.84
CA GLY A 59 6.00 -18.30 -5.28
C GLY A 59 6.67 -17.29 -4.33
N SER A 60 6.00 -16.89 -3.24
CA SER A 60 6.50 -15.89 -2.26
C SER A 60 7.46 -16.42 -1.19
N GLY A 61 7.91 -17.68 -1.29
CA GLY A 61 8.70 -18.35 -0.25
C GLY A 61 7.86 -19.05 0.83
N LEU A 62 6.73 -18.45 1.24
CA LEU A 62 5.73 -19.08 2.11
C LEU A 62 4.31 -18.84 1.58
N ALA A 63 3.74 -19.84 0.91
CA ALA A 63 2.36 -19.77 0.46
C ALA A 63 1.40 -20.08 1.61
N VAL A 64 0.31 -19.30 1.70
CA VAL A 64 -0.83 -19.58 2.58
C VAL A 64 -2.05 -19.94 1.73
N PRO A 65 -3.13 -20.49 2.31
CA PRO A 65 -4.39 -20.63 1.58
C PRO A 65 -4.84 -19.27 1.02
N GLU A 66 -5.16 -19.20 -0.27
CA GLU A 66 -5.59 -17.96 -0.95
C GLU A 66 -6.71 -17.21 -0.21
N PRO A 67 -7.74 -17.88 0.37
CA PRO A 67 -8.76 -17.19 1.15
C PRO A 67 -8.23 -16.47 2.39
N LEU A 68 -7.12 -16.92 2.97
CA LEU A 68 -6.51 -16.27 4.14
C LEU A 68 -5.84 -14.96 3.74
N LEU A 69 -5.04 -14.97 2.67
CA LEU A 69 -4.43 -13.75 2.14
C LEU A 69 -5.51 -12.75 1.68
N GLY A 70 -6.55 -13.23 0.99
CA GLY A 70 -7.67 -12.40 0.57
C GLY A 70 -8.38 -11.71 1.74
N ARG A 71 -8.61 -12.43 2.85
CA ARG A 71 -9.20 -11.84 4.07
C ARG A 71 -8.30 -10.81 4.73
N LEU A 72 -6.99 -11.05 4.78
CA LEU A 72 -6.03 -10.08 5.30
C LEU A 72 -6.09 -8.78 4.49
N LEU A 73 -5.99 -8.88 3.16
CA LEU A 73 -6.04 -7.73 2.26
C LEU A 73 -7.37 -6.99 2.35
N ALA A 74 -8.49 -7.70 2.41
CA ALA A 74 -9.81 -7.09 2.58
C ALA A 74 -9.88 -6.27 3.87
N ASN A 75 -9.45 -6.83 5.00
CA ASN A 75 -9.45 -6.11 6.28
C ASN A 75 -8.56 -4.85 6.25
N LEU A 76 -7.40 -4.91 5.60
CA LEU A 76 -6.51 -3.74 5.44
C LEU A 76 -7.17 -2.65 4.59
N LEU A 77 -7.77 -3.04 3.45
CA LEU A 77 -8.47 -2.10 2.57
C LEU A 77 -9.69 -1.49 3.25
N ASP A 78 -10.46 -2.27 4.00
CA ASP A 78 -11.62 -1.78 4.73
C ASP A 78 -11.20 -0.79 5.82
N SER A 79 -10.11 -1.07 6.55
CA SER A 79 -9.56 -0.12 7.54
C SER A 79 -9.15 1.22 6.90
N LEU A 80 -8.46 1.19 5.76
CA LEU A 80 -8.06 2.41 5.06
C LEU A 80 -9.26 3.21 4.54
N ARG A 81 -10.31 2.52 4.10
CA ARG A 81 -11.56 3.16 3.67
C ARG A 81 -12.33 3.77 4.83
N ASP A 82 -12.34 3.11 5.98
CA ASP A 82 -12.94 3.64 7.21
C ASP A 82 -12.21 4.91 7.69
N ASP A 83 -10.89 5.00 7.47
CA ASP A 83 -10.07 6.20 7.66
C ASP A 83 -10.31 7.30 6.60
N GLY A 84 -11.11 6.98 5.58
CA GLY A 84 -11.57 7.90 4.53
C GLY A 84 -10.74 7.89 3.25
N PHE A 85 -9.70 7.06 3.12
CA PHE A 85 -8.90 6.98 1.91
C PHE A 85 -9.69 6.37 0.74
N SER A 86 -9.46 6.88 -0.46
CA SER A 86 -10.25 6.57 -1.67
C SER A 86 -9.45 6.00 -2.83
N ARG A 87 -8.10 5.93 -2.73
CA ARG A 87 -7.20 5.52 -3.81
C ARG A 87 -6.15 4.52 -3.37
#